data_AF-J9T373-F1
#
_entry.id   AF-J9T373-F1
#
_cell.length_a   1.000
_cell.length_b   1.000
_cell.length_c   1.000
_cell.angle_alpha   90.00
_cell.angle_beta   90.00
_cell.angle_gamma   90.00
#
_symmetry.space_group_name_H-M   'P 1'
#
loop_
_entity.id
_entity.type
_entity.pdbx_description
1 polymer ?
#
loop_
_entity_poly.entity_id
_entity_poly.type
_entity_poly.pdbx_seq_one_letter_code
_entity_poly.pdbx_strand_id
1 'polypeptide(L)'
;YWHYHDHVVGTEHGTRGIRKGLYGPVIERRKGDVLPDATHRIVCNDMTINYRAPHTGPDCEATVGHRFEIVMITHGEYYHTFHMHGHRWPDNGTGILTGSDDPSRVIDNKITGAADSFGIQIVAGEAVGAGAWMYHCHVQSH
;
A
#
# COMPACT_ATOMS: atom_id res chain seq x y z
N TYR A 1 -7.69 7.57 0.84
CA TYR A 1 -7.23 6.61 -0.19
C TYR A 1 -8.31 5.59 -0.41
N TRP A 2 -8.62 5.30 -1.66
CA TRP A 2 -9.74 4.47 -2.09
C TRP A 2 -9.30 3.52 -3.21
N HIS A 3 -10.21 2.66 -3.65
CA HIS A 3 -10.00 1.79 -4.81
C HIS A 3 -11.29 1.58 -5.60
N TYR A 4 -11.16 1.09 -6.83
CA TYR A 4 -12.25 0.57 -7.64
C TYR A 4 -11.95 -0.89 -8.02
N HIS A 5 -13.00 -1.66 -8.29
CA HIS A 5 -12.86 -3.02 -8.82
C HIS A 5 -14.11 -3.46 -9.60
N ASP A 6 -13.98 -4.53 -10.36
CA ASP A 6 -15.12 -5.23 -10.97
C ASP A 6 -16.04 -5.86 -9.91
N HIS A 7 -17.34 -5.93 -10.21
CA HIS A 7 -18.34 -6.50 -9.30
C HIS A 7 -19.21 -7.58 -9.96
N VAL A 8 -18.95 -7.98 -11.22
CA VAL A 8 -19.86 -8.88 -11.94
C VAL A 8 -19.17 -10.03 -12.68
N VAL A 9 -17.84 -9.99 -12.87
CA VAL A 9 -17.14 -11.07 -13.58
C VAL A 9 -17.00 -12.29 -12.67
N GLY A 10 -17.66 -13.38 -13.07
CA GLY A 10 -17.58 -14.70 -12.45
C GLY A 10 -18.57 -14.94 -11.31
N THR A 11 -18.89 -13.93 -10.51
CA THR A 11 -19.91 -13.95 -9.43
C THR A 11 -20.58 -12.58 -9.35
N GLU A 12 -21.69 -12.48 -8.61
CA GLU A 12 -22.36 -11.21 -8.29
C GLU A 12 -21.52 -10.26 -7.41
N HIS A 13 -20.34 -10.71 -6.98
CA HIS A 13 -19.37 -9.94 -6.20
C HIS A 13 -18.02 -9.80 -6.93
N GLY A 14 -17.97 -10.07 -8.25
CA GLY A 14 -16.79 -9.83 -9.08
C GLY A 14 -15.57 -10.70 -8.77
N THR A 15 -15.73 -11.83 -8.07
CA THR A 15 -14.62 -12.64 -7.53
C THR A 15 -13.59 -13.00 -8.62
N ARG A 16 -14.04 -13.34 -9.83
CA ARG A 16 -13.14 -13.69 -10.93
C ARG A 16 -12.50 -12.46 -11.56
N GLY A 17 -13.21 -11.34 -11.63
CA GLY A 17 -12.66 -10.06 -12.10
C GLY A 17 -11.52 -9.59 -11.21
N ILE A 18 -11.76 -9.53 -9.91
CA ILE A 18 -10.75 -9.18 -8.89
C ILE A 18 -9.55 -10.12 -8.98
N ARG A 19 -9.78 -11.45 -8.94
CA ARG A 19 -8.71 -12.44 -9.04
C ARG A 19 -7.86 -12.30 -10.31
N LYS A 20 -8.44 -11.78 -11.40
CA LYS A 20 -7.77 -11.57 -12.70
C LYS A 20 -7.25 -10.14 -12.92
N GLY A 21 -7.27 -9.28 -11.91
CA GLY A 21 -6.63 -7.97 -11.99
C GLY A 21 -7.55 -6.79 -12.30
N LEU A 22 -8.88 -6.95 -12.26
CA LEU A 22 -9.81 -5.84 -12.45
C LEU A 22 -9.97 -5.02 -11.17
N TYR A 23 -8.90 -4.35 -10.76
CA TYR A 23 -8.84 -3.45 -9.60
C TYR A 23 -7.87 -2.29 -9.86
N GLY A 24 -8.06 -1.17 -9.17
CA GLY A 24 -7.11 -0.05 -9.23
C GLY A 24 -7.31 0.99 -8.14
N PRO A 25 -6.30 1.84 -7.91
CA PRO A 25 -6.32 2.83 -6.85
C PRO A 25 -7.12 4.06 -7.26
N VAL A 26 -7.73 4.72 -6.27
CA VAL A 26 -8.34 6.04 -6.39
C VAL A 26 -7.79 6.91 -5.25
N ILE A 27 -7.27 8.08 -5.59
CA ILE A 27 -6.81 9.05 -4.60
C ILE A 27 -7.69 10.28 -4.70
N GLU A 28 -8.42 10.55 -3.63
CA GLU A 28 -9.10 11.83 -3.43
C GLU A 28 -8.23 12.69 -2.51
N ARG A 29 -7.87 13.89 -2.96
CA ARG A 29 -7.03 14.81 -2.19
C ARG A 29 -7.84 16.00 -1.70
N ARG A 30 -7.61 16.37 -0.45
CA ARG A 30 -8.11 17.63 0.11
C ARG A 30 -7.24 18.78 -0.36
N LYS A 31 -7.82 19.98 -0.36
CA LYS A 31 -7.06 21.20 -0.62
C LYS A 31 -5.92 21.33 0.41
N GLY A 32 -4.69 21.44 -0.09
CA GLY A 32 -3.50 21.57 0.75
C GLY A 32 -2.83 20.24 1.12
N ASP A 33 -3.37 19.10 0.70
CA ASP A 33 -2.66 17.81 0.86
C ASP A 33 -1.32 17.85 0.11
N VAL A 34 -0.28 17.30 0.75
CA VAL A 34 1.05 17.19 0.17
C VAL A 34 1.02 16.22 -1.02
N LEU A 35 1.64 16.64 -2.13
CA LEU A 35 1.81 15.82 -3.31
C LEU A 35 3.15 15.06 -3.25
N PRO A 36 3.18 13.79 -3.64
CA PRO A 36 4.43 13.03 -3.73
C PRO A 36 5.15 13.31 -5.07
N ASP A 37 6.44 12.98 -5.11
CA ASP A 37 7.23 12.92 -6.34
C ASP A 37 6.82 11.74 -7.22
N ALA A 38 6.40 10.63 -6.61
CA ALA A 38 5.90 9.44 -7.28
C ALA A 38 4.84 8.71 -6.44
N THR A 39 3.88 8.08 -7.12
CA THR A 39 2.88 7.21 -6.48
C THR A 39 3.02 5.78 -7.03
N HIS A 40 3.19 4.82 -6.12
CA HIS A 40 3.24 3.40 -6.42
C HIS A 40 1.97 2.70 -5.94
N ARG A 41 1.57 1.65 -6.65
CA ARG A 41 0.42 0.80 -6.27
C ARG A 41 0.94 -0.54 -5.78
N ILE A 42 0.48 -0.98 -4.61
CA ILE A 42 0.74 -2.32 -4.09
C ILE A 42 -0.61 -2.96 -3.75
N VAL A 43 -0.97 -4.03 -4.46
CA VAL A 43 -2.20 -4.79 -4.20
C VAL A 43 -1.84 -6.20 -3.78
N CYS A 44 -2.12 -6.57 -2.53
CA CYS A 44 -2.12 -7.97 -2.12
C CYS A 44 -3.44 -8.59 -2.59
N ASN A 45 -3.40 -9.45 -3.60
CA ASN A 45 -4.57 -10.14 -4.14
C ASN A 45 -4.36 -11.65 -4.04
N ASP A 46 -5.10 -12.29 -3.15
CA ASP A 46 -4.79 -13.64 -2.69
C ASP A 46 -3.29 -13.72 -2.31
N MET A 47 -2.53 -14.67 -2.86
CA MET A 47 -1.10 -14.86 -2.57
C MET A 47 -0.17 -14.13 -3.55
N THR A 48 -0.66 -13.06 -4.18
CA THR A 48 0.11 -12.32 -5.18
C THR A 48 0.19 -10.84 -4.85
N ILE A 49 1.27 -10.19 -5.27
CA ILE A 49 1.37 -8.73 -5.28
C ILE A 49 1.17 -8.25 -6.71
N ASN A 50 0.17 -7.41 -6.95
CA ASN A 50 -0.18 -6.87 -8.27
C ASN A 50 -0.34 -7.96 -9.36
N TYR A 51 -0.89 -9.13 -9.00
CA TYR A 51 -1.07 -10.27 -9.90
C TYR A 51 0.24 -10.80 -10.53
N ARG A 52 1.37 -10.59 -9.84
CA ARG A 52 2.68 -11.10 -10.28
C ARG A 52 2.97 -12.48 -9.71
N ALA A 53 3.85 -13.21 -10.39
CA ALA A 53 4.35 -14.49 -9.91
C ALA A 53 5.17 -14.31 -8.62
N PRO A 54 5.24 -15.32 -7.73
CA PRO A 54 6.03 -15.23 -6.50
C PRO A 54 7.49 -14.83 -6.75
N HIS A 55 8.05 -14.00 -5.88
CA HIS A 55 9.43 -13.50 -5.95
C HIS A 55 9.79 -12.71 -7.23
N THR A 56 8.82 -12.00 -7.83
CA THR A 56 9.06 -11.19 -9.05
C THR A 56 8.74 -9.70 -8.86
N GLY A 57 8.82 -9.20 -7.62
CA GLY A 57 8.50 -7.82 -7.25
C GLY A 57 6.99 -7.56 -7.14
N PRO A 58 6.51 -6.34 -7.44
CA PRO A 58 7.22 -5.26 -8.16
C PRO A 58 8.23 -4.51 -7.30
N ASP A 59 9.34 -4.11 -7.89
CA ASP A 59 10.29 -3.20 -7.24
C ASP A 59 9.80 -1.75 -7.41
N CYS A 60 10.00 -0.92 -6.39
CA CYS A 60 9.71 0.50 -6.42
C CYS A 60 11.02 1.27 -6.21
N GLU A 61 11.39 2.12 -7.17
CA GLU A 61 12.60 2.92 -7.10
C GLU A 61 12.30 4.34 -6.63
N ALA A 62 13.12 4.87 -5.72
CA ALA A 62 13.07 6.24 -5.24
C ALA A 62 14.49 6.77 -4.98
N THR A 63 14.67 8.07 -5.11
CA THR A 63 15.92 8.74 -4.71
C THR A 63 15.83 9.18 -3.25
N VAL A 64 16.92 9.05 -2.49
CA VAL A 64 16.96 9.49 -1.09
C VAL A 64 16.50 10.95 -0.96
N GLY A 65 15.59 11.20 -0.03
CA GLY A 65 14.97 12.51 0.20
C GLY A 65 13.72 12.78 -0.64
N HIS A 66 13.43 11.98 -1.68
CA HIS A 66 12.16 12.11 -2.41
C HIS A 66 11.01 11.60 -1.56
N ARG A 67 9.87 12.28 -1.67
CA ARG A 67 8.61 11.86 -1.10
C ARG A 67 7.92 10.93 -2.08
N PHE A 68 7.75 9.67 -1.70
CA PHE A 68 6.93 8.76 -2.48
C PHE A 68 5.70 8.33 -1.72
N GLU A 69 4.67 8.02 -2.47
CA GLU A 69 3.38 7.57 -1.99
C GLU A 69 3.17 6.12 -2.39
N ILE A 70 2.63 5.31 -1.49
CA ILE A 70 2.12 3.99 -1.82
C ILE A 70 0.62 3.99 -1.53
N VAL A 71 -0.16 3.54 -2.52
CA VAL A 71 -1.55 3.12 -2.30
C VAL A 71 -1.55 1.61 -2.14
N MET A 72 -1.88 1.16 -0.93
CA MET A 72 -1.93 -0.25 -0.56
C MET A 72 -3.39 -0.72 -0.55
N ILE A 73 -3.68 -1.79 -1.28
CA ILE A 73 -5.02 -2.40 -1.37
C ILE A 73 -4.88 -3.89 -1.07
N THR A 74 -5.87 -4.47 -0.41
CA THR A 74 -5.96 -5.93 -0.22
C THR A 74 -7.24 -6.46 -0.85
N HIS A 75 -7.14 -7.62 -1.52
CA HIS A 75 -8.22 -8.30 -2.23
C HIS A 75 -8.06 -9.82 -2.10
N GLY A 76 -9.13 -10.55 -2.42
CA GLY A 76 -9.13 -12.01 -2.39
C GLY A 76 -9.62 -12.57 -1.05
N GLU A 77 -9.10 -13.74 -0.67
CA GLU A 77 -9.64 -14.54 0.45
C GLU A 77 -8.84 -14.40 1.76
N TYR A 78 -7.66 -13.80 1.71
CA TYR A 78 -6.71 -13.82 2.82
C TYR A 78 -6.57 -12.45 3.51
N TYR A 79 -6.31 -12.50 4.81
CA TYR A 79 -5.75 -11.34 5.51
C TYR A 79 -4.23 -11.29 5.27
N HIS A 80 -3.68 -10.09 5.36
CA HIS A 80 -2.24 -9.83 5.22
C HIS A 80 -1.77 -8.87 6.30
N THR A 81 -0.46 -8.78 6.49
CA THR A 81 0.20 -7.70 7.23
C THR A 81 1.22 -7.04 6.32
N PHE A 82 0.94 -5.83 5.84
CA PHE A 82 1.86 -5.09 4.97
C PHE A 82 2.96 -4.45 5.81
N HIS A 83 4.22 -4.80 5.52
CA HIS A 83 5.40 -4.32 6.24
C HIS A 83 6.42 -3.68 5.29
N MET A 84 7.08 -2.62 5.75
CA MET A 84 8.21 -1.99 5.06
C MET A 84 9.43 -1.87 5.97
N HIS A 85 10.58 -2.29 5.46
CA HIS A 85 11.85 -2.14 6.17
C HIS A 85 12.33 -0.69 6.11
N GLY A 86 12.95 -0.21 7.19
CA GLY A 86 13.60 1.10 7.26
C GLY A 86 12.65 2.32 7.24
N HIS A 87 11.35 2.11 7.01
CA HIS A 87 10.38 3.19 6.86
C HIS A 87 9.17 2.96 7.76
N ARG A 88 8.54 4.04 8.20
CA ARG A 88 7.36 4.04 9.07
C ARG A 88 6.42 5.17 8.65
N TRP A 89 5.15 5.04 8.99
CA TRP A 89 4.13 6.02 8.67
C TRP A 89 3.10 6.13 9.80
N PRO A 90 2.43 7.27 9.96
CA PRO A 90 1.26 7.43 10.82
C PRO A 90 0.05 6.65 10.29
N ASP A 91 -0.61 5.90 11.15
CA ASP A 91 -1.84 5.16 10.86
C ASP A 91 -3.07 6.09 10.82
N ASN A 92 -3.09 6.99 9.84
CA ASN A 92 -4.15 7.97 9.63
C ASN A 92 -4.51 8.12 8.12
N GLY A 93 -5.42 9.04 7.80
CA GLY A 93 -5.96 9.17 6.44
C GLY A 93 -4.96 9.63 5.38
N THR A 94 -3.84 10.25 5.75
CA THR A 94 -2.83 10.80 4.81
C THR A 94 -1.52 10.01 4.83
N GLY A 95 -1.23 9.28 5.91
CA GLY A 95 0.09 8.72 6.17
C GLY A 95 1.11 9.78 6.57
N ILE A 96 0.67 10.94 7.10
CA ILE A 96 1.50 12.05 7.57
C ILE A 96 0.89 12.60 8.85
N LEU A 97 1.70 12.87 9.89
CA LEU A 97 1.21 13.48 11.12
C LEU A 97 0.77 14.92 10.83
N THR A 98 -0.40 15.33 11.32
CA THR A 98 -0.87 16.70 11.13
C THR A 98 -0.16 17.72 12.01
N GLY A 99 0.54 17.26 13.05
CA GLY A 99 1.22 18.10 14.04
C GLY A 99 1.71 17.28 15.23
N SER A 100 2.30 17.94 16.22
CA SER A 100 2.77 17.30 17.47
C SER A 100 1.64 16.77 18.36
N ASP A 101 0.41 17.22 18.11
CA ASP A 101 -0.82 16.87 18.80
C ASP A 101 -1.61 15.74 18.11
N ASP A 102 -1.16 15.27 16.95
CA ASP A 102 -1.77 14.13 16.25
C ASP A 102 -1.53 12.84 17.04
N PRO A 103 -2.58 12.17 17.57
CA PRO A 103 -2.44 10.98 18.40
C PRO A 103 -2.24 9.69 17.59
N SER A 104 -2.17 9.80 16.26
CA SER A 104 -2.05 8.64 15.38
C SER A 104 -0.81 7.83 15.69
N ARG A 105 -0.98 6.50 15.78
CA ARG A 105 0.16 5.59 15.97
C ARG A 105 1.09 5.67 14.78
N VAL A 106 2.39 5.73 15.02
CA VAL A 106 3.39 5.57 13.97
C VAL A 106 3.75 4.09 13.89
N ILE A 107 3.55 3.49 12.71
CA ILE A 107 3.67 2.05 12.46
C ILE A 107 4.54 1.78 11.23
N ASP A 108 5.07 0.57 11.13
CA ASP A 108 5.76 0.04 9.95
C ASP A 108 5.11 -1.25 9.43
N ASN A 109 4.06 -1.71 10.12
CA ASN A 109 3.33 -2.93 9.83
C ASN A 109 1.83 -2.73 10.09
N LYS A 110 0.98 -3.08 9.11
CA LYS A 110 -0.48 -2.94 9.22
C LYS A 110 -1.20 -4.20 8.74
N ILE A 111 -2.08 -4.76 9.57
CA ILE A 111 -2.99 -5.82 9.15
C ILE A 111 -4.05 -5.27 8.20
N THR A 112 -4.38 -6.03 7.15
CA THR A 112 -5.40 -5.72 6.15
C THR A 112 -6.21 -6.96 5.80
N GLY A 113 -7.49 -6.77 5.51
CA GLY A 113 -8.39 -7.77 4.95
C GLY A 113 -8.87 -7.42 3.54
N ALA A 114 -9.66 -8.30 2.96
CA ALA A 114 -10.21 -8.09 1.62
C ALA A 114 -11.00 -6.76 1.53
N ALA A 115 -10.76 -6.03 0.44
CA ALA A 115 -11.27 -4.71 0.14
C ALA A 115 -10.76 -3.55 1.01
N ASP A 116 -9.84 -3.78 1.95
CA ASP A 116 -9.16 -2.68 2.65
C ASP A 116 -8.26 -1.89 1.69
N SER A 117 -8.25 -0.58 1.87
CA SER A 117 -7.28 0.31 1.23
C SER A 117 -6.79 1.39 2.18
N PHE A 118 -5.50 1.69 2.12
CA PHE A 118 -4.90 2.84 2.79
C PHE A 118 -3.79 3.41 1.91
N GLY A 119 -3.25 4.55 2.31
CA GLY A 119 -2.08 5.12 1.65
C GLY A 119 -1.10 5.66 2.64
N ILE A 120 0.15 5.71 2.20
CA ILE A 120 1.29 6.16 2.99
C ILE A 120 2.09 7.14 2.14
N GLN A 121 2.65 8.16 2.78
CA GLN A 121 3.69 8.97 2.18
C GLN A 121 4.91 8.97 3.07
N ILE A 122 6.05 8.63 2.49
CA ILE A 122 7.32 8.52 3.21
C ILE A 122 8.42 9.24 2.44
N VAL A 123 9.38 9.78 3.18
CA VAL A 123 10.60 10.36 2.61
C VAL A 123 11.62 9.23 2.48
N ALA A 124 12.02 8.92 1.24
CA ALA A 124 12.89 7.80 0.95
C ALA A 124 14.23 7.92 1.69
N GLY A 125 14.58 6.88 2.46
CA GLY A 125 15.84 6.82 3.19
C GLY A 125 15.96 7.82 4.34
N GLU A 126 14.86 8.43 4.81
CA GLU A 126 14.88 9.33 5.96
C GLU A 126 15.49 8.64 7.19
N ALA A 127 16.61 9.18 7.67
CA ALA A 127 17.40 8.64 8.78
C ALA A 127 17.96 7.21 8.63
N VAL A 128 17.72 6.53 7.49
CA VAL A 128 18.20 5.16 7.23
C VAL A 128 19.11 5.06 6.00
N GLY A 129 19.11 6.06 5.12
CA GLY A 129 19.98 6.12 3.94
C GLY A 129 19.50 5.28 2.74
N ALA A 130 20.35 5.23 1.71
CA ALA A 130 20.09 4.44 0.51
C ALA A 130 20.20 2.93 0.78
N GLY A 131 19.41 2.13 0.06
CA GLY A 131 19.46 0.68 0.17
C GLY A 131 18.34 -0.02 -0.60
N ALA A 132 18.44 -1.35 -0.69
CA ALA A 132 17.37 -2.21 -1.16
C ALA A 132 16.46 -2.56 0.04
N TRP A 133 15.52 -1.67 0.34
CA TRP A 133 14.60 -1.82 1.46
C TRP A 133 13.43 -2.72 1.09
N MET A 134 13.30 -3.86 1.75
CA MET A 134 12.23 -4.80 1.48
C MET A 134 10.87 -4.24 1.92
N TYR A 135 9.83 -4.59 1.16
CA TYR A 135 8.47 -4.62 1.66
C TYR A 135 7.91 -6.02 1.41
N HIS A 136 7.09 -6.51 2.31
CA HIS A 136 6.52 -7.86 2.19
C HIS A 136 5.25 -8.03 3.03
N CYS A 137 4.53 -9.11 2.78
CA CYS A 137 3.57 -9.63 3.74
C CYS A 137 4.34 -10.19 4.94
N HIS A 138 3.94 -9.87 6.17
CA HIS A 138 4.61 -10.38 7.36
C HIS A 138 3.94 -11.64 7.94
N VAL A 139 2.94 -12.19 7.26
CA VAL A 139 2.47 -13.56 7.55
C VAL A 139 3.55 -14.51 7.04
N GLN A 140 4.18 -15.27 7.95
CA GLN A 140 5.44 -15.97 7.67
C GLN A 140 5.42 -16.94 6.48
N SER A 141 4.27 -17.51 6.13
CA SER A 141 4.14 -18.43 5.00
C SER A 141 3.73 -17.76 3.68
N HIS A 142 3.42 -16.46 3.70
CA HIS A 142 3.03 -15.69 2.52
C HIS A 142 4.27 -15.11 1.85
#